data_AF-C5K7E2-F1
#
_entry.id   AF-C5K7E2-F1
#
_cell.length_a   1.000
_cell.length_b   1.000
_cell.length_c   1.000
_cell.angle_alpha   90.00
_cell.angle_beta   90.00
_cell.angle_gamma   90.00
#
_symmetry.space_group_name_H-M   'P 1'
#
loop_
_entity.id
_entity.type
_entity.pdbx_description
1 polymer ?
#
loop_
_entity_poly.entity_id
_entity_poly.type
_entity_poly.pdbx_seq_one_letter_code
_entity_poly.pdbx_strand_id
1 'polypeptide(L)' 'MDLNGNGDLSLHEFHDGLDRLKIPWQLICKGKSILQLFKLFDADDSGDIDITELVGHKYYDH' A
#
# COMPACT_ATOMS: atom_id res chain seq x y z
N MET A 1 -2.21 -8.15 2.35
CA MET A 1 -3.63 -8.42 2.00
C MET A 1 -4.36 -8.36 3.30
N ASP A 2 -5.42 -7.57 3.42
CA ASP A 2 -6.19 -7.33 4.65
C ASP A 2 -6.33 -8.64 5.46
N LEU A 3 -5.48 -8.81 6.48
CA LEU A 3 -5.33 -10.07 7.22
C LEU A 3 -6.27 -10.08 8.43
N ASN A 4 -6.62 -8.90 8.92
CA ASN A 4 -7.45 -8.70 10.08
C ASN A 4 -8.94 -8.44 9.70
N GLY A 5 -9.23 -8.15 8.42
CA GLY A 5 -10.57 -7.94 7.87
C GLY A 5 -11.18 -6.59 8.24
N ASN A 6 -10.37 -5.58 8.57
CA ASN A 6 -10.83 -4.25 9.00
C ASN A 6 -11.09 -3.30 7.83
N GLY A 7 -10.67 -3.65 6.61
CA GLY A 7 -10.82 -2.82 5.42
C GLY A 7 -9.67 -1.83 5.19
N ASP A 8 -8.64 -1.84 6.04
CA ASP A 8 -7.42 -1.06 5.90
C ASP A 8 -6.18 -1.98 5.85
N LEU A 9 -5.07 -1.44 5.35
CA LEU A 9 -3.79 -2.13 5.26
C LEU A 9 -2.77 -1.43 6.14
N SER A 10 -2.49 -2.03 7.29
CA SER A 10 -1.34 -1.63 8.10
C SER A 10 -0.02 -1.94 7.37
N LEU A 11 1.08 -1.28 7.77
CA LEU A 11 2.41 -1.49 7.18
C LEU A 11 2.86 -2.96 7.20
N HIS A 12 2.45 -3.72 8.22
CA HIS A 12 2.75 -5.15 8.33
C HIS A 12 1.96 -5.96 7.29
N GLU A 13 0.67 -5.69 7.12
CA GLU A 13 -0.21 -6.37 6.16
C GLU A 13 0.09 -5.99 4.71
N PHE A 14 0.60 -4.77 4.52
CA PHE A 14 1.12 -4.30 3.25
C PHE A 14 2.40 -5.06 2.87
N HIS A 15 3.37 -5.16 3.77
CA HIS A 15 4.59 -5.93 3.54
C HIS A 15 4.32 -7.42 3.31
N ASP A 16 3.52 -8.05 4.18
CA ASP A 16 3.14 -9.46 4.03
C ASP A 16 2.37 -9.70 2.73
N GLY A 17 1.46 -8.78 2.38
CA GLY A 17 0.72 -8.82 1.12
C GLY A 17 1.63 -8.81 -0.12
N LEU A 18 2.65 -7.95 -0.13
CA LEU A 18 3.59 -7.86 -1.24
C LEU A 18 4.47 -9.11 -1.37
N ASP A 19 4.93 -9.67 -0.25
CA ASP A 19 5.70 -10.92 -0.24
C ASP A 19 4.86 -12.11 -0.73
N ARG A 20 3.62 -12.20 -0.24
CA ARG A 20 2.68 -13.28 -0.57
C ARG A 20 2.19 -13.23 -2.01
N LEU A 21 2.02 -12.03 -2.55
CA LEU A 21 1.73 -11.81 -3.97
C LEU A 21 2.96 -12.00 -4.87
N LYS A 22 4.14 -12.29 -4.29
CA LYS A 22 5.42 -12.41 -5.02
C LYS A 22 5.70 -11.20 -5.90
N ILE A 23 5.19 -10.02 -5.53
CA ILE A 23 5.40 -8.80 -6.29
C ILE A 23 6.84 -8.36 -6.02
N PRO A 24 7.68 -8.18 -7.04
CA PRO A 24 9.04 -7.71 -6.87
C PRO A 24 9.02 -6.18 -6.60
N TRP A 25 8.40 -5.77 -5.50
CA TRP A 25 8.18 -4.37 -5.16
C TRP A 25 9.50 -3.61 -5.03
N GLN A 26 10.56 -4.28 -4.57
CA GLN A 26 11.92 -3.70 -4.52
C GLN A 26 12.44 -3.26 -5.90
N LEU A 27 12.10 -4.00 -6.97
CA LEU A 27 12.44 -3.65 -8.35
C LEU A 27 11.54 -2.53 -8.89
N ILE A 28 10.25 -2.59 -8.61
CA ILE A 28 9.26 -1.60 -9.08
C ILE A 28 9.53 -0.23 -8.44
N CYS A 29 9.85 -0.22 -7.15
CA CYS A 29 10.02 1.00 -6.36
C CYS A 29 11.43 1.58 -6.43
N LYS A 30 12.30 1.06 -7.31
CA LYS A 30 13.65 1.58 -7.59
C LYS A 30 14.50 1.81 -6.33
N GLY A 31 14.44 0.88 -5.37
CA GLY A 31 15.22 0.97 -4.13
C GLY A 31 14.64 1.88 -3.04
N LYS A 32 13.40 2.35 -3.16
CA LYS A 32 12.68 2.98 -2.04
C LYS A 32 12.41 1.94 -0.95
N SER A 33 12.52 2.37 0.32
CA SER A 33 12.15 1.50 1.45
C SER A 33 10.65 1.24 1.46
N ILE A 34 10.23 0.11 2.06
CA ILE A 34 8.81 -0.22 2.24
C ILE A 34 8.03 0.92 2.91
N LEU A 35 8.69 1.68 3.79
CA LEU A 35 8.13 2.80 4.53
C LEU A 35 7.91 4.04 3.64
N GLN A 36 8.82 4.27 2.69
CA GLN A 36 8.65 5.30 1.65
C GLN A 36 7.58 4.90 0.63
N LEU A 37 7.44 3.60 0.36
CA LEU A 37 6.37 3.08 -0.48
C LEU A 37 5.01 3.23 0.22
N PHE A 38 4.94 2.89 1.49
CA PHE A 38 3.74 3.04 2.31
C PHE A 38 3.26 4.50 2.32
N LYS A 39 4.17 5.45 2.59
CA LYS A 39 3.91 6.90 2.48
C LYS A 39 3.52 7.42 1.09
N LEU A 40 3.75 6.65 0.03
CA LEU A 40 3.29 7.03 -1.31
C LEU A 40 1.83 6.65 -1.55
N PHE A 41 1.33 5.66 -0.82
CA PHE A 41 -0.05 5.18 -0.92
C PHE A 41 -0.93 5.82 0.12
N ASP A 42 -0.45 5.95 1.37
CA ASP A 42 -1.07 6.71 2.46
C ASP A 42 -1.09 8.21 2.09
N ALA A 43 -2.17 8.63 1.43
CA ALA A 43 -2.33 9.95 0.83
C ALA A 43 -2.85 10.97 1.84
N ASP A 44 -3.55 10.50 2.87
CA ASP A 44 -4.06 11.32 3.96
C ASP A 44 -3.16 11.34 5.22
N ASP A 45 -2.03 10.60 5.20
CA ASP A 45 -1.09 10.41 6.33
C ASP A 45 -1.82 9.89 7.58
N SER A 46 -2.86 9.07 7.38
CA SER A 46 -3.61 8.41 8.46
C SER A 46 -2.78 7.31 9.15
N GLY A 47 -1.77 6.79 8.46
CA GLY A 47 -0.92 5.70 8.94
C GLY A 47 -1.41 4.30 8.54
N ASP A 48 -2.53 4.23 7.82
CA ASP A 48 -3.10 3.01 7.24
C ASP A 48 -3.38 3.26 5.75
N ILE A 49 -3.36 2.22 4.91
CA ILE A 49 -3.70 2.35 3.48
C ILE A 49 -5.09 1.79 3.24
N ASP A 50 -6.03 2.63 2.86
CA ASP A 50 -7.36 2.18 2.43
C ASP A 50 -7.35 1.63 0.99
N ILE A 51 -8.41 0.92 0.59
CA ILE A 51 -8.52 0.38 -0.78
C ILE A 51 -8.47 1.50 -1.83
N THR A 52 -9.09 2.64 -1.57
CA THR A 52 -9.15 3.83 -2.45
C THR A 52 -7.76 4.42 -2.66
N GLU A 53 -6.96 4.50 -1.60
CA GLU A 53 -5.55 4.84 -1.65
C GLU A 53 -4.72 3.81 -2.42
N LEU A 54 -4.98 2.51 -2.22
CA LEU A 54 -4.26 1.43 -2.87
C LEU A 54 -4.47 1.38 -4.39
N VAL A 55 -5.70 1.57 -4.88
CA VAL A 55 -5.97 1.61 -6.33
C VAL A 55 -5.53 2.91 -7.00
N GLY A 56 -5.03 3.88 -6.22
CA GLY A 56 -4.61 5.17 -6.72
C GLY A 56 -5.83 6.01 -7.06
N HIS A 57 -6.04 7.05 -6.27
CA HIS A 57 -7.03 8.11 -6.46
C HIS A 57 -6.72 8.94 -7.74
N LYS A 58 -6.78 8.31 -8.92
CA LYS A 58 -6.75 8.95 -10.25
C LYS A 58 -8.00 8.63 -11.08
N TYR A 59 -9.02 8.02 -10.47
CA TYR A 59 -10.25 7.62 -11.17
C TYR A 59 -11.50 8.44 -10.80
N TYR A 60 -11.35 9.61 -10.19
CA TYR A 60 -12.46 10.56 -10.01
C TYR A 60 -11.98 12.02 -10.18
N ASP A 61 -11.70 12.39 -11.43
CA ASP A 61 -11.86 13.77 -11.91
C ASP A 61 -13.10 13.75 -12.82
N HIS A 62 -14.22 14.31 -12.36
CA HIS A 62 -15.44 14.56 -13.15
C HIS A 62 -15.76 16.05 -13.07
#